data_AF-A0A3B9AQ36-F1
#
_entry.id   AF-A0A3B9AQ36-F1
#
_cell.length_a   1.000
_cell.length_b   1.000
_cell.length_c   1.000
_cell.angle_alpha   90.00
_cell.angle_beta   90.00
_cell.angle_gamma   90.00
#
_symmetry.space_group_name_H-M   'P 1'
#
loop_
_entity.id
_entity.type
_entity.pdbx_description
1 polymer ?
#
loop_
_entity_poly.entity_id
_entity_poly.type
_entity_poly.pdbx_seq_one_letter_code
_entity_poly.pdbx_strand_id
1 'polypeptide(L)'
;MKPLRACFPHLEKVESSDLFCEEAKNRYNQYVEEGLYEKVPQSALFIYQIQSVTGEHIGLVALNEVDDFFAGKVKKHEATLSEKEKHQAELFMRWGAILKPVLLTYPPVTEINAWLHGQIDGRKPLFVAKFKQGKVQHRIWAVTDETMIAQVQALFTQHVTSTYIADGHHRTTTIATLHEQREQFPGFDFDHLFCAFFATDQLDILDYNRAVELPRDMTSARFMAHLSRIFNITCLEEARRPADKHELVMHFRKEWYSLHFRPEILQGLDEENVLLDATLLNQLVLGEILHIRDVRSDNRVTYVDGSKGLEGLAKASRSRNKAGFVLYPVHFADMMDLADAGEILPPKSTYFEPRLKSGLLVQLLKV
;
A
#
# COMPACT_ATOMS: atom_id res chain seq x y z
N MET A 1 -9.54 10.50 -15.84
CA MET A 1 -9.83 9.04 -15.81
C MET A 1 -10.33 8.56 -17.16
N LYS A 2 -9.79 7.47 -17.72
CA LYS A 2 -10.15 6.89 -19.03
C LYS A 2 -10.38 5.37 -18.95
N PRO A 3 -11.27 4.80 -19.80
CA PRO A 3 -11.37 3.35 -20.01
C PRO A 3 -10.07 2.74 -20.54
N LEU A 4 -9.84 1.44 -20.30
CA LEU A 4 -8.71 0.69 -20.86
C LEU A 4 -9.13 -0.62 -21.50
N ARG A 5 -8.32 -1.06 -22.46
CA ARG A 5 -8.38 -2.40 -23.04
C ARG A 5 -7.48 -3.35 -22.25
N ALA A 6 -7.97 -3.81 -21.10
CA ALA A 6 -7.24 -4.71 -20.22
C ALA A 6 -7.14 -6.17 -20.75
N CYS A 7 -6.20 -6.93 -20.21
CA CYS A 7 -6.24 -8.39 -20.24
C CYS A 7 -6.63 -8.94 -18.87
N PHE A 8 -7.33 -10.07 -18.85
CA PHE A 8 -7.67 -10.81 -17.64
C PHE A 8 -7.37 -12.30 -17.81
N PRO A 9 -7.10 -13.04 -16.72
CA PRO A 9 -6.67 -14.42 -16.79
C PRO A 9 -7.84 -15.43 -16.85
N HIS A 10 -7.62 -16.54 -17.54
CA HIS A 10 -8.44 -17.76 -17.51
C HIS A 10 -8.10 -18.61 -16.29
N LEU A 11 -8.53 -18.18 -15.10
CA LEU A 11 -8.17 -18.86 -13.85
C LEU A 11 -8.81 -20.25 -13.69
N GLU A 12 -9.83 -20.57 -14.48
CA GLU A 12 -10.39 -21.91 -14.59
C GLU A 12 -9.43 -22.92 -15.23
N LYS A 13 -8.39 -22.44 -15.95
CA LYS A 13 -7.38 -23.28 -16.61
C LYS A 13 -6.12 -23.49 -15.75
N VAL A 14 -6.08 -22.95 -14.53
CA VAL A 14 -4.89 -23.03 -13.66
C VAL A 14 -5.24 -23.70 -12.33
N GLU A 15 -4.31 -24.47 -11.78
CA GLU A 15 -4.54 -25.23 -10.54
C GLU A 15 -4.72 -24.32 -9.32
N SER A 16 -4.07 -23.16 -9.30
CA SER A 16 -4.06 -22.25 -8.15
C SER A 16 -3.94 -20.80 -8.59
N SER A 17 -4.94 -19.99 -8.27
CA SER A 17 -4.89 -18.54 -8.49
C SER A 17 -3.80 -17.87 -7.64
N ASP A 18 -3.53 -18.40 -6.43
CA ASP A 18 -2.43 -17.93 -5.58
C ASP A 18 -1.08 -18.08 -6.30
N LEU A 19 -0.74 -19.30 -6.75
CA LEU A 19 0.54 -19.55 -7.44
C LEU A 19 0.63 -18.77 -8.76
N PHE A 20 -0.45 -18.72 -9.54
CA PHE A 20 -0.50 -17.97 -10.79
C PHE A 20 -0.15 -16.49 -10.60
N CYS A 21 -0.75 -15.84 -9.59
CA CYS A 21 -0.50 -14.42 -9.32
C CYS A 21 0.87 -14.17 -8.66
N GLU A 22 1.35 -15.10 -7.83
CA GLU A 22 2.67 -15.03 -7.20
C GLU A 22 3.79 -15.15 -8.24
N GLU A 23 3.62 -16.01 -9.25
CA GLU A 23 4.60 -16.25 -10.31
C GLU A 23 4.46 -15.31 -11.51
N ALA A 24 3.36 -14.54 -11.62
CA ALA A 24 3.07 -13.66 -12.76
C ALA A 24 4.26 -12.75 -13.12
N LYS A 25 4.98 -12.22 -12.12
CA LYS A 25 6.18 -11.38 -12.36
C LYS A 25 7.21 -12.07 -13.26
N ASN A 26 7.37 -13.39 -13.11
CA ASN A 26 8.39 -14.17 -13.79
C ASN A 26 7.84 -14.89 -15.03
N ARG A 27 6.54 -15.23 -15.04
CA ARG A 27 5.93 -16.12 -16.05
C ARG A 27 4.89 -15.45 -16.94
N TYR A 28 4.63 -14.15 -16.81
CA TYR A 28 3.57 -13.47 -17.57
C TYR A 28 3.61 -13.74 -19.09
N ASN A 29 4.75 -13.59 -19.76
CA ASN A 29 4.83 -13.81 -21.20
C ASN A 29 4.53 -15.27 -21.57
N GLN A 30 5.02 -16.23 -20.78
CA GLN A 30 4.69 -17.64 -20.93
C GLN A 30 3.18 -17.88 -20.78
N TYR A 31 2.54 -17.28 -19.77
CA TYR A 31 1.10 -17.39 -19.58
C TYR A 31 0.30 -16.80 -20.75
N VAL A 32 0.79 -15.73 -21.39
CA VAL A 32 0.18 -15.17 -22.59
C VAL A 32 0.33 -16.14 -23.78
N GLU A 33 1.52 -16.71 -23.99
CA GLU A 33 1.79 -17.70 -25.05
C GLU A 33 0.96 -18.98 -24.89
N GLU A 34 0.72 -19.41 -23.65
CA GLU A 34 -0.11 -20.56 -23.29
C GLU A 34 -1.63 -20.27 -23.42
N GLY A 35 -2.03 -19.05 -23.78
CA GLY A 35 -3.44 -18.68 -23.92
C GLY A 35 -4.20 -18.60 -22.58
N LEU A 36 -3.48 -18.29 -21.50
CA LEU A 36 -4.06 -18.10 -20.16
C LEU A 36 -4.56 -16.68 -19.92
N TYR A 37 -4.40 -15.76 -20.87
CA TYR A 37 -4.94 -14.41 -20.82
C TYR A 37 -5.86 -14.13 -22.00
N GLU A 38 -6.95 -13.43 -21.73
CA GLU A 38 -7.89 -12.92 -22.72
C GLU A 38 -7.89 -11.39 -22.71
N LYS A 39 -7.94 -10.77 -23.90
CA LYS A 39 -8.09 -9.32 -24.04
C LYS A 39 -9.57 -8.97 -24.00
N VAL A 40 -9.95 -7.93 -23.25
CA VAL A 40 -11.32 -7.41 -23.38
C VAL A 40 -11.54 -6.87 -24.81
N PRO A 41 -12.73 -7.13 -25.39
CA PRO A 41 -13.00 -6.80 -26.80
C PRO A 41 -12.99 -5.29 -27.04
N GLN A 42 -13.49 -4.51 -26.08
CA GLN A 42 -13.57 -3.06 -26.11
C GLN A 42 -13.01 -2.45 -24.82
N SER A 43 -12.61 -1.19 -24.87
CA SER A 43 -12.17 -0.45 -23.69
C SER A 43 -13.30 -0.33 -22.67
N ALA A 44 -12.96 -0.50 -21.38
CA ALA A 44 -13.93 -0.46 -20.30
C ALA A 44 -13.35 0.25 -19.07
N LEU A 45 -14.22 0.75 -18.20
CA LEU A 45 -13.87 0.91 -16.78
C LEU A 45 -14.18 -0.40 -16.06
N PHE A 46 -13.42 -0.72 -15.02
CA PHE A 46 -13.63 -1.97 -14.30
C PHE A 46 -13.96 -1.73 -12.84
N ILE A 47 -15.06 -2.29 -12.36
CA ILE A 47 -15.36 -2.28 -10.92
C ILE A 47 -14.65 -3.45 -10.29
N TYR A 48 -13.93 -3.18 -9.21
CA TYR A 48 -13.12 -4.17 -8.51
C TYR A 48 -13.62 -4.34 -7.08
N GLN A 49 -14.24 -5.48 -6.81
CA GLN A 49 -14.59 -5.89 -5.47
C GLN A 49 -13.59 -6.92 -4.92
N ILE A 50 -13.22 -6.76 -3.66
CA ILE A 50 -12.42 -7.70 -2.89
C ILE A 50 -13.17 -8.04 -1.60
N GLN A 51 -13.61 -9.28 -1.50
CA GLN A 51 -14.18 -9.83 -0.28
C GLN A 51 -13.10 -10.61 0.47
N SER A 52 -12.90 -10.30 1.75
CA SER A 52 -12.00 -11.00 2.65
C SER A 52 -12.72 -11.38 3.95
N VAL A 53 -11.96 -11.87 4.94
CA VAL A 53 -12.44 -12.09 6.31
C VAL A 53 -12.64 -10.79 7.09
N THR A 54 -11.99 -9.69 6.68
CA THR A 54 -12.09 -8.38 7.35
C THR A 54 -13.23 -7.55 6.82
N GLY A 55 -13.68 -7.79 5.59
CA GLY A 55 -14.79 -7.06 5.01
C GLY A 55 -14.85 -7.15 3.49
N GLU A 56 -15.69 -6.30 2.93
CA GLU A 56 -15.81 -6.09 1.50
C GLU A 56 -15.25 -4.72 1.13
N HIS A 57 -14.49 -4.67 0.04
CA HIS A 57 -13.89 -3.44 -0.47
C HIS A 57 -14.24 -3.30 -1.95
N ILE A 58 -14.78 -2.16 -2.35
CA ILE A 58 -15.18 -1.88 -3.73
C ILE A 58 -14.44 -0.65 -4.24
N GLY A 59 -13.88 -0.76 -5.43
CA GLY A 59 -13.19 0.33 -6.11
C GLY A 59 -13.38 0.31 -7.62
N LEU A 60 -12.75 1.27 -8.28
CA LEU A 60 -12.79 1.45 -9.72
C LEU A 60 -11.38 1.32 -10.30
N VAL A 61 -11.23 0.60 -11.40
CA VAL A 61 -9.97 0.42 -12.13
C VAL A 61 -10.08 1.10 -13.48
N ALA A 62 -9.14 2.00 -13.74
CA ALA A 62 -9.14 2.88 -14.90
C ALA A 62 -7.73 3.43 -15.18
N LEU A 63 -7.59 4.17 -16.28
CA LEU A 63 -6.40 4.94 -16.58
C LEU A 63 -6.51 6.36 -16.01
N ASN A 64 -5.43 6.86 -15.43
CA ASN A 64 -5.27 8.26 -15.07
C ASN A 64 -4.23 8.94 -15.96
N GLU A 65 -4.39 10.21 -16.31
CA GLU A 65 -3.32 10.92 -17.04
C GLU A 65 -2.07 10.98 -16.15
N VAL A 66 -0.89 10.76 -16.74
CA VAL A 66 0.37 10.96 -16.03
C VAL A 66 0.57 12.45 -15.69
N ASP A 67 0.03 13.35 -16.50
CA ASP A 67 0.08 14.80 -16.24
C ASP A 67 -0.56 15.19 -14.91
N ASP A 68 -1.57 14.47 -14.42
CA ASP A 68 -2.15 14.73 -13.10
C ASP A 68 -1.17 14.44 -11.95
N PHE A 69 -0.18 13.55 -12.16
CA PHE A 69 0.92 13.35 -11.21
C PHE A 69 1.89 14.53 -11.22
N PHE A 70 2.29 15.01 -12.40
CA PHE A 70 3.14 16.20 -12.53
C PHE A 70 2.46 17.47 -12.02
N ALA A 71 1.14 17.59 -12.19
CA ALA A 71 0.32 18.68 -11.68
C ALA A 71 0.02 18.55 -10.17
N GLY A 72 0.51 17.51 -9.49
CA GLY A 72 0.35 17.33 -8.05
C GLY A 72 -1.05 16.90 -7.58
N LYS A 73 -1.91 16.41 -8.48
CA LYS A 73 -3.22 15.83 -8.13
C LYS A 73 -3.14 14.36 -7.72
N VAL A 74 -2.08 13.66 -8.14
CA VAL A 74 -1.72 12.33 -7.62
C VAL A 74 -0.59 12.51 -6.61
N LYS A 75 -0.94 12.50 -5.33
CA LYS A 75 -0.06 12.79 -4.20
C LYS A 75 0.76 11.56 -3.82
N LYS A 76 2.08 11.75 -3.74
CA LYS A 76 3.02 10.77 -3.17
C LYS A 76 3.33 11.14 -1.73
N HIS A 77 3.61 10.14 -0.92
CA HIS A 77 4.00 10.34 0.48
C HIS A 77 5.10 9.36 0.91
N GLU A 78 5.75 8.71 -0.05
CA GLU A 78 6.91 7.82 0.14
C GLU A 78 7.99 8.18 -0.89
N ALA A 79 9.25 8.18 -0.45
CA ALA A 79 10.39 8.30 -1.36
C ALA A 79 10.62 6.98 -2.09
N THR A 80 10.85 7.07 -3.40
CA THR A 80 11.26 5.93 -4.22
C THR A 80 12.78 5.82 -4.32
N LEU A 81 13.26 4.70 -4.84
CA LEU A 81 14.67 4.37 -4.99
C LEU A 81 14.94 4.12 -6.47
N SER A 82 15.96 4.78 -7.00
CA SER A 82 16.30 4.76 -8.43
C SER A 82 16.60 3.36 -8.96
N GLU A 83 17.27 2.50 -8.17
CA GLU A 83 17.52 1.10 -8.56
C GLU A 83 16.22 0.29 -8.73
N LYS A 84 15.23 0.52 -7.85
CA LYS A 84 13.93 -0.15 -7.94
C LYS A 84 13.11 0.34 -9.12
N GLU A 85 13.20 1.62 -9.46
CA GLU A 85 12.56 2.20 -10.64
C GLU A 85 13.13 1.62 -11.94
N LYS A 86 14.46 1.53 -12.05
CA LYS A 86 15.12 0.91 -13.21
C LYS A 86 14.68 -0.54 -13.39
N HIS A 87 14.71 -1.33 -12.31
CA HIS A 87 14.23 -2.71 -12.35
C HIS A 87 12.73 -2.78 -12.72
N GLN A 88 11.90 -1.86 -12.22
CA GLN A 88 10.49 -1.81 -12.56
C GLN A 88 10.26 -1.49 -14.05
N ALA A 89 11.05 -0.58 -14.63
CA ALA A 89 11.01 -0.26 -16.06
C ALA A 89 11.40 -1.48 -16.91
N GLU A 90 12.49 -2.18 -16.57
CA GLU A 90 12.91 -3.41 -17.25
C GLU A 90 11.79 -4.45 -17.28
N LEU A 91 11.07 -4.61 -16.17
CA LEU A 91 9.94 -5.53 -16.08
C LEU A 91 8.79 -5.10 -17.00
N PHE A 92 8.41 -3.82 -17.00
CA PHE A 92 7.36 -3.30 -17.88
C PHE A 92 7.71 -3.52 -19.36
N MET A 93 8.97 -3.26 -19.74
CA MET A 93 9.44 -3.49 -21.11
C MET A 93 9.46 -4.98 -21.47
N ARG A 94 9.91 -5.84 -20.55
CA ARG A 94 9.93 -7.29 -20.74
C ARG A 94 8.52 -7.85 -20.94
N TRP A 95 7.55 -7.39 -20.16
CA TRP A 95 6.16 -7.82 -20.29
C TRP A 95 5.43 -7.16 -21.44
N GLY A 96 5.85 -5.97 -21.85
CA GLY A 96 5.05 -5.08 -22.69
C GLY A 96 3.73 -4.68 -22.03
N ALA A 97 3.68 -4.69 -20.69
CA ALA A 97 2.46 -4.55 -19.91
C ALA A 97 2.73 -4.12 -18.45
N ILE A 98 1.70 -3.59 -17.78
CA ILE A 98 1.66 -3.36 -16.33
C ILE A 98 0.74 -4.40 -15.69
N LEU A 99 1.31 -5.30 -14.88
CA LEU A 99 0.58 -6.44 -14.32
C LEU A 99 -0.25 -6.12 -13.07
N LYS A 100 -0.05 -4.95 -12.46
CA LYS A 100 -0.73 -4.57 -11.22
C LYS A 100 -0.99 -3.07 -11.24
N PRO A 101 -2.22 -2.60 -10.97
CA PRO A 101 -2.53 -1.18 -10.93
C PRO A 101 -1.96 -0.51 -9.68
N VAL A 102 -1.59 0.76 -9.80
CA VAL A 102 -1.30 1.65 -8.67
C VAL A 102 -2.58 1.79 -7.85
N LEU A 103 -2.52 1.45 -6.57
CA LEU A 103 -3.65 1.66 -5.66
C LEU A 103 -3.65 3.13 -5.25
N LEU A 104 -4.70 3.84 -5.63
CA LEU A 104 -4.96 5.22 -5.28
C LEU A 104 -6.15 5.29 -4.32
N THR A 105 -6.08 6.19 -3.35
CA THR A 105 -7.18 6.48 -2.43
C THR A 105 -7.61 7.93 -2.48
N TYR A 106 -8.84 8.19 -2.03
CA TYR A 106 -9.48 9.49 -2.03
C TYR A 106 -10.57 9.54 -0.94
N PRO A 107 -10.97 10.73 -0.46
CA PRO A 107 -12.03 10.86 0.53
C PRO A 107 -13.34 10.21 0.06
N PRO A 108 -14.17 9.65 0.95
CA PRO A 108 -15.42 8.99 0.56
C PRO A 108 -16.40 9.96 -0.10
N VAL A 109 -16.99 9.53 -1.21
CA VAL A 109 -18.00 10.28 -1.96
C VAL A 109 -19.23 9.40 -2.14
N THR A 110 -20.35 9.80 -1.54
CA THR A 110 -21.59 8.99 -1.49
C THR A 110 -22.11 8.66 -2.88
N GLU A 111 -22.05 9.60 -3.82
CA GLU A 111 -22.53 9.46 -5.19
C GLU A 111 -21.69 8.46 -5.99
N ILE A 112 -20.37 8.48 -5.82
CA ILE A 112 -19.46 7.51 -6.46
C ILE A 112 -19.73 6.12 -5.88
N ASN A 113 -19.88 6.01 -4.56
CA ASN A 113 -20.18 4.73 -3.91
C ASN A 113 -21.51 4.14 -4.38
N ALA A 114 -22.57 4.96 -4.44
CA ALA A 114 -23.87 4.56 -4.94
C ALA A 114 -23.81 4.11 -6.42
N TRP A 115 -23.04 4.83 -7.24
CA TRP A 115 -22.83 4.46 -8.64
C TRP A 115 -22.14 3.09 -8.77
N LEU A 116 -21.07 2.84 -8.00
CA LEU A 116 -20.34 1.56 -8.01
C LEU A 116 -21.27 0.39 -7.65
N HIS A 117 -22.06 0.53 -6.59
CA HIS A 117 -23.02 -0.50 -6.16
C HIS A 117 -24.12 -0.73 -7.22
N GLY A 118 -24.65 0.33 -7.83
CA GLY A 118 -25.67 0.22 -8.88
C GLY A 118 -25.20 -0.49 -10.14
N GLN A 119 -23.88 -0.51 -10.41
CA GLN A 119 -23.32 -1.28 -11.52
C GLN A 119 -23.03 -2.76 -11.16
N ILE A 120 -23.01 -3.11 -9.87
CA ILE A 120 -22.85 -4.48 -9.38
C ILE A 120 -24.22 -5.17 -9.30
N ASP A 121 -25.23 -4.47 -8.78
CA ASP A 121 -26.54 -5.05 -8.51
C ASP A 121 -27.19 -5.66 -9.76
N GLY A 122 -27.64 -6.91 -9.64
CA GLY A 122 -28.22 -7.68 -10.74
C GLY A 122 -27.27 -8.04 -11.90
N ARG A 123 -25.98 -7.70 -11.86
CA ARG A 123 -25.02 -7.96 -12.95
C ARG A 123 -24.01 -9.06 -12.61
N LYS A 124 -23.74 -9.93 -13.59
CA LYS A 124 -22.71 -10.97 -13.47
C LYS A 124 -21.31 -10.36 -13.62
N PRO A 125 -20.34 -10.72 -12.75
CA PRO A 125 -18.95 -10.29 -12.94
C PRO A 125 -18.37 -10.87 -14.23
N LEU A 126 -17.45 -10.11 -14.84
CA LEU A 126 -16.61 -10.55 -15.96
C LEU A 126 -15.83 -11.81 -15.58
N PHE A 127 -15.19 -11.79 -14.40
CA PHE A 127 -14.53 -12.97 -13.84
C PHE A 127 -14.49 -12.90 -12.31
N VAL A 128 -14.21 -14.06 -11.71
CA VAL A 128 -14.06 -14.26 -10.27
C VAL A 128 -12.77 -15.02 -10.00
N ALA A 129 -11.93 -14.50 -9.11
CA ALA A 129 -10.71 -15.14 -8.66
C ALA A 129 -10.80 -15.48 -7.16
N LYS A 130 -10.41 -16.69 -6.77
CA LYS A 130 -10.45 -17.15 -5.38
C LYS A 130 -9.03 -17.43 -4.89
N PHE A 131 -8.70 -16.91 -3.71
CA PHE A 131 -7.38 -17.05 -3.09
C PHE A 131 -7.52 -17.59 -1.68
N LYS A 132 -6.40 -18.09 -1.14
CA LYS A 132 -6.30 -18.58 0.25
C LYS A 132 -7.42 -19.57 0.57
N GLN A 133 -7.58 -20.58 -0.29
CA GLN A 133 -8.62 -21.60 -0.18
C GLN A 133 -10.05 -21.02 -0.16
N GLY A 134 -10.27 -19.92 -0.89
CA GLY A 134 -11.58 -19.27 -1.00
C GLY A 134 -11.89 -18.24 0.09
N LYS A 135 -10.99 -18.01 1.05
CA LYS A 135 -11.17 -16.99 2.10
C LYS A 135 -11.07 -15.55 1.57
N VAL A 136 -10.47 -15.38 0.40
CA VAL A 136 -10.41 -14.09 -0.29
C VAL A 136 -10.93 -14.28 -1.71
N GLN A 137 -11.90 -13.46 -2.10
CA GLN A 137 -12.52 -13.50 -3.41
C GLN A 137 -12.44 -12.12 -4.07
N HIS A 138 -11.89 -12.10 -5.28
CA HIS A 138 -11.81 -10.92 -6.12
C HIS A 138 -12.86 -11.06 -7.23
N ARG A 139 -13.65 -10.03 -7.46
CA ARG A 139 -14.66 -9.98 -8.52
C ARG A 139 -14.48 -8.72 -9.34
N ILE A 140 -14.51 -8.86 -10.66
CA ILE A 140 -14.38 -7.74 -11.61
C ILE A 140 -15.63 -7.65 -12.46
N TRP A 141 -16.16 -6.44 -12.65
CA TRP A 141 -17.19 -6.14 -13.65
C TRP A 141 -16.63 -5.14 -14.66
N ALA A 142 -17.00 -5.29 -15.93
CA ALA A 142 -16.65 -4.33 -16.98
C ALA A 142 -17.84 -3.40 -17.25
N VAL A 143 -17.59 -2.10 -17.25
CA VAL A 143 -18.53 -1.05 -17.64
C VAL A 143 -18.08 -0.50 -18.99
N THR A 144 -18.91 -0.71 -20.01
CA THR A 144 -18.63 -0.34 -21.40
C THR A 144 -19.64 0.64 -21.99
N ASP A 145 -20.74 0.90 -21.27
CA ASP A 145 -21.73 1.90 -21.66
C ASP A 145 -21.15 3.31 -21.52
N GLU A 146 -21.12 4.06 -22.62
CA GLU A 146 -20.51 5.39 -22.68
C GLU A 146 -21.21 6.41 -21.77
N THR A 147 -22.52 6.28 -21.57
CA THR A 147 -23.29 7.18 -20.69
C THR A 147 -22.90 6.94 -19.23
N MET A 148 -22.80 5.67 -18.82
CA MET A 148 -22.38 5.28 -17.48
C MET A 148 -20.92 5.69 -17.21
N ILE A 149 -20.04 5.53 -18.20
CA ILE A 149 -18.64 5.96 -18.12
C ILE A 149 -18.56 7.49 -17.94
N ALA A 150 -19.28 8.26 -18.77
CA ALA A 150 -19.29 9.72 -18.67
C ALA A 150 -19.83 10.20 -17.31
N GLN A 151 -20.86 9.52 -16.78
CA GLN A 151 -21.42 9.83 -15.46
C GLN A 151 -20.36 9.70 -14.35
N VAL A 152 -19.66 8.56 -14.26
CA VAL A 152 -18.66 8.38 -13.20
C VAL A 152 -17.44 9.28 -13.39
N GLN A 153 -17.05 9.57 -14.64
CA GLN A 153 -15.99 10.54 -14.92
C GLN A 153 -16.36 11.95 -14.41
N ALA A 154 -17.61 12.38 -14.61
CA ALA A 154 -18.11 13.65 -14.09
C ALA A 154 -18.11 13.68 -12.55
N LEU A 155 -18.55 12.61 -11.89
CA LEU A 155 -18.50 12.50 -10.43
C LEU A 155 -17.07 12.62 -9.89
N PHE A 156 -16.10 11.92 -10.48
CA PHE A 156 -14.69 12.06 -10.09
C PHE A 156 -14.18 13.48 -10.30
N THR A 157 -14.50 14.10 -11.45
CA THR A 157 -14.07 15.47 -11.77
C THR A 157 -14.64 16.49 -10.79
N GLN A 158 -15.88 16.30 -10.35
CA GLN A 158 -16.59 17.22 -9.46
C GLN A 158 -16.18 17.06 -7.98
N HIS A 159 -15.96 15.82 -7.52
CA HIS A 159 -15.83 15.53 -6.08
C HIS A 159 -14.42 15.13 -5.65
N VAL A 160 -13.57 14.65 -6.56
CA VAL A 160 -12.23 14.14 -6.23
C VAL A 160 -11.17 15.12 -6.72
N THR A 161 -10.71 15.99 -5.82
CA THR A 161 -9.69 17.01 -6.14
C THR A 161 -8.29 16.41 -6.26
N SER A 162 -7.96 15.51 -5.34
CA SER A 162 -6.66 14.83 -5.24
C SER A 162 -6.86 13.35 -4.95
N THR A 163 -5.89 12.55 -5.35
CA THR A 163 -5.78 11.13 -4.99
C THR A 163 -4.41 10.86 -4.37
N TYR A 164 -4.33 9.88 -3.49
CA TYR A 164 -3.14 9.58 -2.69
C TYR A 164 -2.66 8.15 -3.00
N ILE A 165 -1.35 7.97 -3.21
CA ILE A 165 -0.79 6.67 -3.56
C ILE A 165 -0.72 5.76 -2.34
N ALA A 166 -1.67 4.85 -2.20
CA ALA A 166 -1.65 3.84 -1.14
C ALA A 166 -0.64 2.70 -1.42
N ASP A 167 -0.56 2.21 -2.65
CA ASP A 167 0.45 1.21 -3.04
C ASP A 167 0.87 1.42 -4.49
N GLY A 168 2.18 1.56 -4.72
CA GLY A 168 2.73 1.67 -6.06
C GLY A 168 3.56 2.92 -6.35
N HIS A 169 4.10 3.60 -5.35
CA HIS A 169 5.01 4.75 -5.52
C HIS A 169 6.09 4.54 -6.59
N HIS A 170 6.77 3.38 -6.58
CA HIS A 170 7.75 3.03 -7.60
C HIS A 170 7.15 2.90 -9.00
N ARG A 171 5.94 2.33 -9.13
CA ARG A 171 5.26 2.17 -10.43
C ARG A 171 4.84 3.53 -10.98
N THR A 172 4.27 4.40 -10.14
CA THR A 172 3.93 5.78 -10.53
C THR A 172 5.15 6.52 -11.04
N THR A 173 6.23 6.52 -10.25
CA THR A 173 7.47 7.22 -10.62
C THR A 173 8.11 6.63 -11.86
N THR A 174 8.09 5.30 -12.01
CA THR A 174 8.62 4.63 -13.22
C THR A 174 7.85 5.03 -14.47
N ILE A 175 6.52 5.07 -14.44
CA ILE A 175 5.73 5.51 -15.59
C ILE A 175 5.94 6.99 -15.88
N ALA A 176 6.03 7.84 -14.85
CA ALA A 176 6.36 9.26 -15.04
C ALA A 176 7.72 9.45 -15.73
N THR A 177 8.76 8.72 -15.31
CA THR A 177 10.07 8.74 -15.98
C THR A 177 10.00 8.23 -17.42
N LEU A 178 9.25 7.15 -17.67
CA LEU A 178 9.07 6.61 -19.03
C LEU A 178 8.26 7.55 -19.92
N HIS A 179 7.31 8.31 -19.36
CA HIS A 179 6.55 9.34 -20.05
C HIS A 179 7.47 10.46 -20.55
N GLU A 180 8.37 10.97 -19.70
CA GLU A 180 9.36 11.98 -20.10
C GLU A 180 10.30 11.46 -21.20
N GLN A 181 10.54 10.14 -21.25
CA GLN A 181 11.42 9.48 -22.21
C GLN A 181 10.67 8.82 -23.38
N ARG A 182 9.36 9.05 -23.52
CA ARG A 182 8.49 8.28 -24.44
C ARG A 182 8.92 8.33 -25.91
N GLU A 183 9.61 9.39 -26.32
CA GLU A 183 10.19 9.51 -27.68
C GLU A 183 11.21 8.40 -28.00
N GLN A 184 11.85 7.82 -26.97
CA GLN A 184 12.79 6.70 -27.11
C GLN A 184 12.09 5.35 -27.29
N PHE A 185 10.78 5.30 -27.05
CA PHE A 185 9.98 4.07 -27.02
C PHE A 185 8.71 4.21 -27.86
N PRO A 186 8.82 4.43 -29.18
CA PRO A 186 7.65 4.59 -30.04
C PRO A 186 6.74 3.36 -29.98
N GLY A 187 5.42 3.59 -29.93
CA GLY A 187 4.40 2.54 -29.86
C GLY A 187 4.10 2.01 -28.45
N PHE A 188 4.67 2.62 -27.40
CA PHE A 188 4.28 2.37 -26.02
C PHE A 188 3.42 3.51 -25.47
N ASP A 189 2.37 3.17 -24.71
CA ASP A 189 1.55 4.10 -23.94
C ASP A 189 2.20 4.33 -22.57
N PHE A 190 2.87 5.47 -22.43
CA PHE A 190 3.34 5.98 -21.15
C PHE A 190 2.61 7.26 -20.75
N ASP A 191 1.50 7.60 -21.41
CA ASP A 191 0.74 8.81 -21.11
C ASP A 191 -0.26 8.58 -19.97
N HIS A 192 -0.45 7.31 -19.57
CA HIS A 192 -1.42 6.91 -18.58
C HIS A 192 -0.85 6.05 -17.45
N LEU A 193 -1.29 6.34 -16.22
CA LEU A 193 -1.13 5.48 -15.05
C LEU A 193 -2.27 4.45 -15.01
N PHE A 194 -1.93 3.17 -14.88
CA PHE A 194 -2.90 2.12 -14.56
C PHE A 194 -3.25 2.14 -13.09
N CYS A 195 -4.48 2.54 -12.76
CA CYS A 195 -4.89 2.85 -11.40
C CYS A 195 -6.09 2.03 -10.94
N ALA A 196 -6.12 1.77 -9.63
CA ALA A 196 -7.25 1.23 -8.90
C ALA A 196 -7.61 2.23 -7.78
N PHE A 197 -8.76 2.85 -7.89
CA PHE A 197 -9.27 3.89 -7.00
C PHE A 197 -10.19 3.26 -5.95
N PHE A 198 -9.80 3.33 -4.68
CA PHE A 198 -10.60 2.89 -3.53
C PHE A 198 -10.72 4.05 -2.54
N ALA A 199 -11.94 4.41 -2.14
CA ALA A 199 -12.14 5.46 -1.13
C ALA A 199 -11.49 5.05 0.21
N THR A 200 -11.18 6.01 1.08
CA THR A 200 -10.49 5.72 2.36
C THR A 200 -11.30 4.82 3.29
N ASP A 201 -12.63 4.81 3.19
CA ASP A 201 -13.52 3.90 3.91
C ASP A 201 -13.64 2.51 3.25
N GLN A 202 -12.99 2.32 2.09
CA GLN A 202 -12.85 1.05 1.39
C GLN A 202 -11.44 0.47 1.53
N LEU A 203 -10.59 1.04 2.39
CA LEU A 203 -9.23 0.59 2.64
C LEU A 203 -8.94 0.59 4.15
N ASP A 204 -8.04 -0.30 4.57
CA ASP A 204 -7.49 -0.30 5.92
C ASP A 204 -6.00 0.09 5.85
N ILE A 205 -5.55 0.91 6.80
CA ILE A 205 -4.12 1.12 7.06
C ILE A 205 -3.76 0.25 8.26
N LEU A 206 -2.93 -0.76 8.02
CA LEU A 206 -2.31 -1.54 9.08
C LEU A 206 -0.98 -0.94 9.48
N ASP A 207 -0.61 -1.24 10.72
CA ASP A 207 0.68 -0.93 11.32
C ASP A 207 1.83 -1.59 10.56
N TYR A 208 3.01 -0.98 10.68
CA TYR A 208 4.25 -1.60 10.26
C TYR A 208 5.21 -1.55 11.44
N ASN A 209 5.47 -2.71 12.02
CA ASN A 209 6.19 -2.87 13.26
C ASN A 209 7.71 -2.95 13.04
N ARG A 210 8.48 -2.80 14.11
CA ARG A 210 9.95 -2.83 14.09
C ARG A 210 10.47 -3.85 15.09
N ALA A 211 11.24 -4.84 14.65
CA ALA A 211 12.09 -5.63 15.52
C ALA A 211 13.53 -5.16 15.35
N VAL A 212 14.16 -4.69 16.43
CA VAL A 212 15.45 -4.01 16.39
C VAL A 212 16.46 -4.71 17.28
N GLU A 213 17.67 -4.91 16.76
CA GLU A 213 18.80 -5.41 17.53
C GLU A 213 19.49 -4.31 18.33
N LEU A 214 19.68 -4.56 19.63
CA LEU A 214 20.35 -3.65 20.55
C LEU A 214 21.88 -3.70 20.33
N PRO A 215 22.60 -2.57 20.52
CA PRO A 215 24.06 -2.56 20.59
C PRO A 215 24.61 -3.57 21.62
N ARG A 216 25.79 -4.15 21.36
CA ARG A 216 26.36 -5.21 22.21
C ARG A 216 26.62 -4.75 23.65
N ASP A 217 26.90 -3.47 23.84
CA ASP A 217 27.16 -2.82 25.13
C ASP A 217 25.88 -2.33 25.83
N MET A 218 24.71 -2.48 25.20
CA MET A 218 23.42 -2.09 25.78
C MET A 218 22.85 -3.22 26.65
N THR A 219 22.89 -3.04 27.97
CA THR A 219 22.23 -3.97 28.90
C THR A 219 20.73 -3.72 28.98
N SER A 220 19.94 -4.73 29.36
CA SER A 220 18.49 -4.59 29.54
C SER A 220 18.12 -3.47 30.51
N ALA A 221 18.82 -3.37 31.65
CA ALA A 221 18.56 -2.33 32.64
C ALA A 221 18.85 -0.92 32.09
N ARG A 222 19.96 -0.75 31.35
CA ARG A 222 20.31 0.52 30.72
C ARG A 222 19.31 0.91 29.64
N PHE A 223 18.88 -0.06 28.83
CA PHE A 223 17.88 0.16 27.80
C PHE A 223 16.54 0.62 28.38
N MET A 224 16.02 -0.10 29.37
CA MET A 224 14.77 0.27 30.06
C MET A 224 14.88 1.62 30.77
N ALA A 225 16.03 1.93 31.37
CA ALA A 225 16.28 3.23 32.01
C ALA A 225 16.32 4.39 31.01
N HIS A 226 16.81 4.17 29.78
CA HIS A 226 16.73 5.18 28.73
C HIS A 226 15.30 5.35 28.22
N LEU A 227 14.58 4.25 27.99
CA LEU A 227 13.18 4.30 27.57
C LEU A 227 12.30 5.02 28.59
N SER A 228 12.52 4.83 29.89
CA SER A 228 11.69 5.46 30.93
C SER A 228 11.82 6.99 30.98
N ARG A 229 12.85 7.58 30.36
CA ARG A 229 13.00 9.03 30.19
C ARG A 229 12.07 9.60 29.12
N ILE A 230 11.66 8.77 28.16
CA ILE A 230 10.80 9.15 27.02
C ILE A 230 9.36 8.67 27.22
N PHE A 231 9.19 7.52 27.89
CA PHE A 231 7.91 6.85 28.04
C PHE A 231 7.48 6.71 29.50
N ASN A 232 6.16 6.72 29.70
CA ASN A 232 5.52 6.04 30.82
C ASN A 232 5.40 4.55 30.45
N ILE A 233 6.03 3.67 31.24
CA ILE A 233 6.16 2.25 30.93
C ILE A 233 5.28 1.43 31.88
N THR A 234 4.44 0.57 31.31
CA THR A 234 3.59 -0.36 32.07
C THR A 234 3.77 -1.78 31.54
N CYS A 235 4.02 -2.74 32.43
CA CYS A 235 4.05 -4.16 32.06
C CYS A 235 2.62 -4.62 31.75
N LEU A 236 2.44 -5.34 30.66
CA LEU A 236 1.14 -5.87 30.24
C LEU A 236 1.02 -7.33 30.68
N GLU A 237 -0.17 -7.69 31.17
CA GLU A 237 -0.50 -9.09 31.49
C GLU A 237 -0.61 -9.94 30.22
N GLU A 238 -1.17 -9.34 29.15
CA GLU A 238 -1.35 -9.98 27.86
C GLU A 238 -0.88 -9.10 26.70
N ALA A 239 -0.44 -9.75 25.63
CA ALA A 239 -0.04 -9.05 24.40
C ALA A 239 -1.26 -8.38 23.76
N ARG A 240 -1.16 -7.08 23.50
CA ARG A 240 -2.18 -6.32 22.75
C ARG A 240 -1.54 -5.36 21.75
N ARG A 241 -2.35 -4.83 20.85
CA ARG A 241 -1.97 -3.68 20.03
C ARG A 241 -2.05 -2.39 20.86
N PRO A 242 -1.32 -1.33 20.45
CA PRO A 242 -1.56 0.01 20.98
C PRO A 242 -3.03 0.41 20.82
N ALA A 243 -3.58 1.08 21.82
CA ALA A 243 -4.97 1.51 21.90
C ALA A 243 -5.20 2.87 21.23
N ASP A 244 -4.18 3.74 21.27
CA ASP A 244 -4.23 5.11 20.77
C ASP A 244 -2.89 5.54 20.15
N LYS A 245 -2.96 6.62 19.36
CA LYS A 245 -1.80 7.31 18.81
C LYS A 245 -0.91 7.80 19.96
N HIS A 246 0.40 7.66 19.80
CA HIS A 246 1.42 7.91 20.83
C HIS A 246 1.52 6.85 21.93
N GLU A 247 0.87 5.70 21.76
CA GLU A 247 1.21 4.46 22.45
C GLU A 247 2.01 3.53 21.53
N LEU A 248 3.11 2.99 22.03
CA LEU A 248 3.80 1.85 21.44
C LEU A 248 3.62 0.63 22.36
N VAL A 249 3.51 -0.56 21.77
CA VAL A 249 3.59 -1.80 22.55
C VAL A 249 4.91 -2.49 22.24
N MET A 250 5.73 -2.71 23.26
CA MET A 250 7.04 -3.31 23.13
C MET A 250 7.06 -4.77 23.60
N HIS A 251 7.54 -5.67 22.76
CA HIS A 251 7.95 -7.01 23.14
C HIS A 251 9.45 -7.04 23.44
N PHE A 252 9.83 -7.31 24.68
CA PHE A 252 11.22 -7.37 25.09
C PHE A 252 11.43 -8.44 26.14
N ARG A 253 12.42 -9.33 25.93
CA ARG A 253 12.77 -10.40 26.88
C ARG A 253 11.60 -11.35 27.24
N LYS A 254 10.68 -11.58 26.29
CA LYS A 254 9.44 -12.39 26.43
C LYS A 254 8.31 -11.71 27.20
N GLU A 255 8.51 -10.47 27.63
CA GLU A 255 7.50 -9.66 28.29
C GLU A 255 6.95 -8.62 27.32
N TRP A 256 5.73 -8.15 27.61
CA TRP A 256 5.07 -7.10 26.85
C TRP A 256 4.94 -5.85 27.71
N TYR A 257 5.19 -4.69 27.11
CA TYR A 257 5.11 -3.39 27.77
C TYR A 257 4.29 -2.43 26.93
N SER A 258 3.40 -1.69 27.57
CA SER A 258 2.83 -0.46 27.01
C SER A 258 3.80 0.69 27.28
N LEU A 259 4.06 1.47 26.24
CA LEU A 259 4.95 2.63 26.24
C LEU A 259 4.16 3.84 25.74
N HIS A 260 3.63 4.66 26.65
CA HIS A 260 3.03 5.95 26.27
C HIS A 260 4.08 7.03 26.26
N PHE A 261 4.19 7.81 25.18
CA PHE A 261 5.07 8.97 25.16
C PHE A 261 4.69 9.93 26.28
N ARG A 262 5.69 10.43 27.01
CA ARG A 262 5.48 11.42 28.06
C ARG A 262 4.95 12.73 27.44
N PRO A 263 3.95 13.40 28.05
CA PRO A 263 3.40 14.64 27.51
C PRO A 263 4.46 15.72 27.23
N GLU A 264 5.48 15.80 28.08
CA GLU A 264 6.58 16.77 27.94
C GLU A 264 7.44 16.53 26.69
N ILE A 265 7.50 15.28 26.21
CA ILE A 265 8.18 14.93 24.96
C ILE A 265 7.36 15.37 23.76
N LEU A 266 6.03 15.20 23.81
CA LEU A 266 5.13 15.56 22.73
C LEU A 266 4.98 17.09 22.59
N GLN A 267 4.87 17.82 23.70
CA GLN A 267 4.76 19.28 23.70
C GLN A 267 6.01 20.01 23.19
N GLY A 268 7.18 19.36 23.25
CA GLY A 268 8.44 19.90 22.75
C GLY A 268 8.69 19.68 21.25
N LEU A 269 7.79 18.99 20.56
CA LEU A 269 7.88 18.66 19.13
C LEU A 269 6.72 19.37 18.43
N ASP A 270 7.05 20.28 17.52
CA ASP A 270 6.18 21.32 16.89
C ASP A 270 4.69 20.98 16.71
N GLU A 271 3.83 21.97 17.01
CA GLU A 271 2.37 21.93 16.82
C GLU A 271 1.93 22.01 15.34
N GLU A 272 2.83 22.37 14.42
CA GLU A 272 2.50 22.69 13.03
C GLU A 272 2.36 21.46 12.11
N ASN A 273 2.93 20.30 12.48
CA ASN A 273 2.97 19.10 11.62
C ASN A 273 2.46 17.83 12.32
N VAL A 274 1.93 16.91 11.51
CA VAL A 274 1.43 15.60 12.00
C VAL A 274 2.58 14.77 12.58
N LEU A 275 2.57 14.58 13.90
CA LEU A 275 3.52 13.71 14.59
C LEU A 275 3.13 12.23 14.41
N LEU A 276 3.98 11.48 13.71
CA LEU A 276 3.82 10.03 13.55
C LEU A 276 4.63 9.25 14.58
N ASP A 277 4.03 8.21 15.14
CA ASP A 277 4.69 7.28 16.06
C ASP A 277 5.96 6.65 15.46
N ALA A 278 5.96 6.41 14.15
CA ALA A 278 7.13 5.91 13.42
C ALA A 278 8.27 6.93 13.41
N THR A 279 7.96 8.23 13.28
CA THR A 279 8.96 9.31 13.34
C THR A 279 9.55 9.39 14.74
N LEU A 280 8.69 9.42 15.76
CA LEU A 280 9.10 9.49 17.17
C LEU A 280 9.95 8.27 17.56
N LEU A 281 9.55 7.06 17.19
CA LEU A 281 10.32 5.84 17.43
C LEU A 281 11.70 5.91 16.76
N ASN A 282 11.74 6.29 15.47
CA ASN A 282 12.98 6.35 14.71
C ASN A 282 13.97 7.37 15.30
N GLN A 283 13.49 8.54 15.70
CA GLN A 283 14.35 9.60 16.25
C GLN A 283 14.75 9.29 17.68
N LEU A 284 13.78 9.16 18.58
CA LEU A 284 14.02 9.19 20.03
C LEU A 284 14.52 7.85 20.56
N VAL A 285 14.15 6.73 19.93
CA VAL A 285 14.59 5.40 20.36
C VAL A 285 15.69 4.88 19.45
N LEU A 286 15.42 4.79 18.14
CA LEU A 286 16.40 4.18 17.24
C LEU A 286 17.63 5.07 17.09
N GLY A 287 17.46 6.38 16.91
CA GLY A 287 18.54 7.36 16.84
C GLY A 287 19.26 7.57 18.16
N GLU A 288 18.58 8.13 19.15
CA GLU A 288 19.22 8.58 20.40
C GLU A 288 19.67 7.43 21.31
N ILE A 289 18.89 6.35 21.43
CA ILE A 289 19.19 5.23 22.34
C ILE A 289 20.01 4.14 21.63
N LEU A 290 19.67 3.79 20.39
CA LEU A 290 20.26 2.65 19.68
C LEU A 290 21.30 3.04 18.63
N HIS A 291 21.49 4.34 18.39
CA HIS A 291 22.45 4.89 17.43
C HIS A 291 22.24 4.37 16.00
N ILE A 292 20.99 4.21 15.59
CA ILE A 292 20.56 3.90 14.23
C ILE A 292 20.20 5.23 13.56
N ARG A 293 21.12 5.77 12.77
CA ARG A 293 20.93 7.07 12.10
C ARG A 293 20.01 7.00 10.89
N ASP A 294 20.11 5.93 10.11
CA ASP A 294 19.25 5.70 8.94
C ASP A 294 18.71 4.26 8.93
N VAL A 295 17.40 4.15 9.16
CA VAL A 295 16.65 2.89 9.17
C VAL A 295 16.53 2.24 7.78
N ARG A 296 16.91 2.94 6.70
CA ARG A 296 16.94 2.39 5.34
C ARG A 296 18.19 1.54 5.08
N SER A 297 19.31 1.88 5.72
CA SER A 297 20.60 1.22 5.50
C SER A 297 21.05 0.34 6.68
N ASP A 298 20.50 0.54 7.87
CA ASP A 298 20.90 -0.22 9.06
C ASP A 298 20.24 -1.60 9.12
N ASN A 299 21.06 -2.65 9.09
CA ASN A 299 20.61 -4.04 9.08
C ASN A 299 20.06 -4.53 10.43
N ARG A 300 20.17 -3.73 11.50
CA ARG A 300 19.62 -4.06 12.82
C ARG A 300 18.11 -3.91 12.87
N VAL A 301 17.49 -3.22 11.90
CA VAL A 301 16.04 -2.99 11.84
C VAL A 301 15.38 -4.03 10.93
N THR A 302 14.49 -4.84 11.52
CA THR A 302 13.62 -5.76 10.80
C THR A 302 12.20 -5.22 10.79
N TYR A 303 11.64 -5.02 9.60
CA TYR A 303 10.27 -4.55 9.43
C TYR A 303 9.29 -5.73 9.46
N VAL A 304 8.21 -5.61 10.25
CA VAL A 304 7.16 -6.63 10.37
C VAL A 304 5.82 -5.98 10.03
N ASP A 305 5.24 -6.31 8.89
CA ASP A 305 3.93 -5.79 8.48
C ASP A 305 2.80 -6.27 9.40
N GLY A 306 1.79 -5.41 9.61
CA GLY A 306 0.69 -5.61 10.54
C GLY A 306 -0.16 -6.85 10.28
N SER A 307 -0.15 -7.37 9.04
CA SER A 307 -0.82 -8.62 8.66
C SER A 307 -0.27 -9.85 9.41
N LYS A 308 0.97 -9.79 9.90
CA LYS A 308 1.59 -10.86 10.70
C LYS A 308 1.20 -10.81 12.18
N GLY A 309 0.55 -9.73 12.61
CA GLY A 309 0.12 -9.52 13.99
C GLY A 309 1.24 -9.54 15.03
N LEU A 310 0.84 -9.65 16.28
CA LEU A 310 1.75 -9.67 17.45
C LEU A 310 2.66 -10.90 17.44
N GLU A 311 2.16 -12.03 16.94
CA GLU A 311 2.90 -13.29 16.87
C GLU A 311 4.11 -13.18 15.92
N GLY A 312 3.91 -12.55 14.76
CA GLY A 312 4.98 -12.24 13.82
C GLY A 312 6.08 -11.36 14.42
N LEU A 313 5.69 -10.35 15.19
CA LEU A 313 6.64 -9.47 15.87
C LEU A 313 7.40 -10.20 16.99
N ALA A 314 6.70 -10.98 17.81
CA ALA A 314 7.31 -11.77 18.87
C ALA A 314 8.34 -12.76 18.31
N LYS A 315 8.03 -13.39 17.17
CA LYS A 315 8.98 -14.24 16.44
C LYS A 315 10.20 -13.46 15.94
N ALA A 316 10.00 -12.28 15.36
CA ALA A 316 11.08 -11.43 14.83
C ALA A 316 12.00 -10.86 15.93
N SER A 317 11.48 -10.71 17.16
CA SER A 317 12.19 -10.17 18.32
C SER A 317 12.52 -11.23 19.38
N ARG A 318 12.47 -12.52 19.02
CA ARG A 318 12.67 -13.64 19.96
C ARG A 318 14.07 -13.69 20.59
N SER A 319 15.09 -13.17 19.91
CA SER A 319 16.44 -13.19 20.44
C SER A 319 16.57 -12.26 21.64
N ARG A 320 17.39 -12.65 22.63
CA ARG A 320 17.57 -11.88 23.88
C ARG A 320 18.08 -10.45 23.65
N ASN A 321 18.68 -10.19 22.49
CA ASN A 321 19.25 -8.89 22.14
C ASN A 321 18.37 -8.08 21.18
N LYS A 322 17.08 -8.44 21.02
CA LYS A 322 16.13 -7.71 20.19
C LYS A 322 14.96 -7.18 21.02
N ALA A 323 14.46 -6.02 20.62
CA ALA A 323 13.19 -5.46 21.06
C ALA A 323 12.25 -5.36 19.86
N GLY A 324 11.01 -5.79 20.02
CA GLY A 324 9.94 -5.57 19.06
C GLY A 324 9.09 -4.38 19.48
N PHE A 325 8.73 -3.51 18.56
CA PHE A 325 7.83 -2.37 18.76
C PHE A 325 6.64 -2.52 17.81
N VAL A 326 5.44 -2.63 18.38
CA VAL A 326 4.17 -2.51 17.71
C VAL A 326 3.80 -1.03 17.69
N LEU A 327 3.50 -0.51 16.50
CA LEU A 327 3.10 0.89 16.33
C LEU A 327 1.58 0.99 16.19
N TYR A 328 1.03 2.12 16.60
CA TYR A 328 -0.35 2.45 16.26
C TYR A 328 -0.44 2.71 14.73
N PRO A 329 -1.44 2.15 14.02
CA PRO A 329 -1.60 2.39 12.59
C PRO A 329 -1.81 3.88 12.27
N VAL A 330 -1.22 4.34 11.16
CA VAL A 330 -1.38 5.73 10.71
C VAL A 330 -2.84 5.97 10.28
N HIS A 331 -3.43 7.09 10.71
CA HIS A 331 -4.76 7.49 10.25
C HIS A 331 -4.74 8.02 8.81
N PHE A 332 -5.83 7.84 8.06
CA PHE A 332 -5.92 8.39 6.70
C PHE A 332 -5.80 9.92 6.67
N ALA A 333 -6.39 10.63 7.63
CA ALA A 333 -6.30 12.09 7.71
C ALA A 333 -4.83 12.53 7.84
N ASP A 334 -4.11 12.00 8.83
CA ASP A 334 -2.68 12.20 9.02
C ASP A 334 -1.86 11.96 7.74
N MET A 335 -2.14 10.87 7.02
CA MET A 335 -1.44 10.53 5.77
C MET A 335 -1.74 11.53 4.66
N MET A 336 -3.00 11.94 4.51
CA MET A 336 -3.42 12.91 3.49
C MET A 336 -2.86 14.29 3.77
N ASP A 337 -2.92 14.76 5.02
CA ASP A 337 -2.39 16.07 5.44
C ASP A 337 -0.88 16.17 5.16
N LEU A 338 -0.12 15.11 5.51
CA LEU A 338 1.31 15.03 5.19
C LEU A 338 1.57 15.04 3.69
N ALA A 339 0.78 14.29 2.92
CA ALA A 339 0.92 14.23 1.46
C ALA A 339 0.57 15.57 0.79
N ASP A 340 -0.41 16.29 1.32
CA ASP A 340 -0.82 17.62 0.85
C ASP A 340 0.25 18.68 1.16
N ALA A 341 0.91 18.57 2.31
CA ALA A 341 2.09 19.37 2.65
C ALA A 341 3.34 18.99 1.84
N GLY A 342 3.28 17.93 1.00
CA GLY A 342 4.41 17.44 0.22
C GLY A 342 5.46 16.70 1.05
N GLU A 343 5.11 16.32 2.28
CA GLU A 343 5.99 15.60 3.19
C GLU A 343 6.08 14.11 2.85
N ILE A 344 7.16 13.48 3.31
CA ILE A 344 7.43 12.06 3.07
C ILE A 344 7.37 11.33 4.40
N LEU A 345 6.52 10.32 4.47
CA LEU A 345 6.43 9.46 5.64
C LEU A 345 7.74 8.67 5.81
N PRO A 346 8.09 8.30 7.05
CA PRO A 346 9.17 7.36 7.28
C PRO A 346 8.99 6.08 6.47
N PRO A 347 10.08 5.40 6.07
CA PRO A 347 9.99 4.15 5.33
C PRO A 347 9.14 3.13 6.08
N LYS A 348 8.24 2.48 5.34
CA LYS A 348 7.34 1.46 5.88
C LYS A 348 6.52 2.00 7.06
N SER A 349 5.87 3.15 6.92
CA SER A 349 4.91 3.63 7.93
C SER A 349 3.51 3.06 7.76
N THR A 350 3.14 2.69 6.53
CA THR A 350 1.79 2.22 6.20
C THR A 350 1.81 0.87 5.51
N TYR A 351 0.80 0.04 5.80
CA TYR A 351 0.51 -1.19 5.06
C TYR A 351 -0.97 -1.22 4.72
N PHE A 352 -1.31 -1.04 3.43
CA PHE A 352 -2.71 -0.96 3.02
C PHE A 352 -3.31 -2.33 2.71
N GLU A 353 -4.52 -2.56 3.22
CA GLU A 353 -5.41 -3.64 2.81
C GLU A 353 -6.68 -3.08 2.14
N PRO A 354 -7.28 -3.82 1.19
CA PRO A 354 -6.86 -5.12 0.68
C PRO A 354 -5.68 -5.03 -0.30
N ARG A 355 -4.91 -6.12 -0.40
CA ARG A 355 -3.78 -6.20 -1.35
C ARG A 355 -4.28 -6.61 -2.74
N LEU A 356 -4.09 -5.73 -3.72
CA LEU A 356 -4.34 -6.06 -5.12
C LEU A 356 -3.38 -7.17 -5.59
N LYS A 357 -3.87 -8.07 -6.45
CA LYS A 357 -3.11 -9.20 -7.00
C LYS A 357 -2.54 -8.86 -8.37
N SER A 358 -1.29 -9.24 -8.61
CA SER A 358 -0.65 -9.12 -9.91
C SER A 358 -1.29 -10.09 -10.90
N GLY A 359 -1.53 -9.64 -12.13
CA GLY A 359 -2.03 -10.47 -13.22
C GLY A 359 -3.55 -10.64 -13.28
N LEU A 360 -4.34 -10.09 -12.34
CA LEU A 360 -5.80 -10.18 -12.43
C LEU A 360 -6.41 -9.23 -13.48
N LEU A 361 -5.89 -8.00 -13.53
CA LEU A 361 -6.14 -7.06 -14.61
C LEU A 361 -4.79 -6.50 -15.04
N VAL A 362 -4.55 -6.52 -16.35
CA VAL A 362 -3.28 -6.14 -16.93
C VAL A 362 -3.50 -5.06 -17.98
N GLN A 363 -2.82 -3.91 -17.86
CA GLN A 363 -2.75 -2.93 -18.93
C GLN A 363 -1.66 -3.36 -19.92
N LEU A 364 -2.00 -3.48 -21.20
CA LEU A 364 -1.00 -3.60 -22.25
C LEU A 364 -0.39 -2.23 -22.52
N LEU A 365 0.94 -2.16 -22.60
CA LEU A 365 1.64 -0.91 -22.88
C LEU A 365 1.89 -0.70 -24.37
N LYS A 366 1.92 -1.77 -25.17
CA LYS A 366 2.04 -1.63 -26.63
C LYS A 366 0.69 -1.26 -27.22
N VAL A 367 0.66 -0.13 -27.93
CA VAL A 367 -0.52 0.43 -28.61
C VAL A 367 -0.80 -0.29 -29.93
#